data_AF-A0A660ML70-F1
#
_entry.id   AF-A0A660ML70-F1
#
_cell.length_a   1.000
_cell.length_b   1.000
_cell.length_c   1.000
_cell.angle_alpha   90.00
_cell.angle_beta   90.00
_cell.angle_gamma   90.00
#
_symmetry.space_group_name_H-M   'P 1'
#
loop_
_entity.id
_entity.type
_entity.pdbx_description
1 polymer ?
#
loop_
_entity_poly.entity_id
_entity_poly.type
_entity_poly.pdbx_seq_one_letter_code
_entity_poly.pdbx_strand_id
1 'polypeptide(L)'
;MKPLMKSALAGLLLAGLAMTAQAKDEKADALANKIVLEMTQELMSQHNTNGKEPSDEEVGRLFLKKMHDHLGEFRETMHEDCVQEYGKDKESQCKCATGKLDYEASFALMEKQLNDASPAEIEKESKAIIKNEKAVYESCGLEYHEETE
;
A
#
# COMPACT_ATOMS: atom_id res chain seq x y z
N MET A 1 -20.04 -20.54 16.00
CA MET A 1 -18.78 -19.78 15.88
C MET A 1 -17.70 -20.77 15.47
N LYS A 2 -17.26 -20.77 14.20
CA LYS A 2 -16.27 -21.74 13.71
C LYS A 2 -14.87 -21.32 14.16
N PRO A 3 -14.05 -22.24 14.71
CA PRO A 3 -12.69 -21.97 15.18
C PRO A 3 -11.68 -21.65 14.06
N LEU A 4 -12.12 -21.63 12.79
CA LEU A 4 -11.26 -21.45 11.62
C LEU A 4 -10.79 -20.00 11.39
N MET A 5 -11.47 -18.99 11.94
CA MET A 5 -11.08 -17.58 11.72
C MET A 5 -9.96 -17.10 12.66
N LYS A 6 -9.70 -17.78 13.78
CA LYS A 6 -8.64 -17.38 14.73
C LYS A 6 -7.24 -17.80 14.28
N SER A 7 -7.13 -18.79 13.39
CA SER A 7 -5.83 -19.33 12.97
C SER A 7 -5.26 -18.66 11.72
N ALA A 8 -6.06 -17.90 10.98
CA ALA A 8 -5.60 -17.23 9.75
C ALA A 8 -4.73 -16.00 10.06
N LEU A 9 -5.13 -15.19 11.05
CA LEU A 9 -4.38 -14.00 11.47
C LEU A 9 -3.06 -14.33 12.17
N ALA A 10 -3.01 -15.41 12.96
CA ALA A 10 -1.76 -15.85 13.60
C ALA A 10 -0.75 -16.46 12.60
N GLY A 11 -1.21 -17.01 11.48
CA GLY A 11 -0.35 -17.59 10.43
C GLY A 11 0.35 -16.56 9.57
N LEU A 12 -0.25 -15.37 9.38
CA LEU A 12 0.33 -14.29 8.58
C LEU A 12 1.54 -13.62 9.25
N LEU A 13 1.67 -13.70 10.58
CA LEU A 13 2.83 -13.16 11.30
C LEU A 13 4.10 -14.03 11.20
N LEU A 14 4.00 -15.30 10.80
CA LEU A 14 5.14 -16.24 10.77
C LEU A 14 5.59 -16.67 9.36
N ALA A 15 4.92 -16.22 8.29
CA ALA A 15 5.33 -16.46 6.91
C ALA A 15 6.33 -15.41 6.36
N GLY A 16 6.77 -14.46 7.19
CA GLY A 16 7.70 -13.39 6.80
C GLY A 16 9.18 -13.80 6.65
N LEU A 17 9.52 -15.09 6.69
CA LEU A 17 10.92 -15.56 6.68
C LEU A 17 11.15 -16.66 5.63
N ALA A 18 10.70 -16.46 4.40
CA ALA A 18 11.22 -17.19 3.23
C ALA A 18 10.83 -16.49 1.92
N MET A 19 11.34 -15.28 1.68
CA MET A 19 11.44 -14.77 0.31
C MET A 19 12.87 -14.96 -0.16
N THR A 20 13.05 -15.99 -0.98
CA THR A 20 14.27 -16.26 -1.70
C THR A 20 14.55 -15.16 -2.72
N ALA A 21 15.63 -14.41 -2.49
CA ALA A 21 16.59 -13.92 -3.48
C ALA A 21 16.06 -13.60 -4.89
N GLN A 22 15.42 -12.46 -5.02
CA GLN A 22 15.63 -11.53 -6.13
C GLN A 22 15.89 -10.19 -5.47
N ALA A 23 16.78 -9.35 -5.98
CA ALA A 23 17.01 -8.01 -5.46
C ALA A 23 15.77 -7.13 -5.74
N LYS A 24 14.65 -7.43 -5.07
CA LYS A 24 13.43 -6.62 -5.03
C LYS A 24 13.61 -5.57 -3.95
N ASP A 25 13.28 -4.34 -4.33
CA ASP A 25 13.55 -3.04 -3.72
C ASP A 25 13.80 -2.97 -2.20
N GLU A 26 15.09 -2.82 -1.84
CA GLU A 26 15.53 -2.56 -0.46
C GLU A 26 14.82 -1.37 0.20
N LYS A 27 14.37 -0.38 -0.59
CA LYS A 27 13.70 0.83 -0.10
C LYS A 27 12.21 0.67 0.11
N ALA A 28 11.50 0.01 -0.80
CA ALA A 28 10.10 -0.34 -0.60
C ALA A 28 9.95 -1.22 0.65
N ASP A 29 10.83 -2.22 0.77
CA ASP A 29 10.90 -3.08 1.95
C ASP A 29 11.30 -2.31 3.20
N ALA A 30 12.26 -1.38 3.13
CA ALA A 30 12.64 -0.55 4.27
C ALA A 30 11.49 0.35 4.73
N LEU A 31 10.76 0.96 3.81
CA LEU A 31 9.59 1.79 4.11
C LEU A 31 8.47 0.94 4.73
N ALA A 32 8.18 -0.22 4.16
CA ALA A 32 7.19 -1.15 4.71
C ALA A 32 7.57 -1.58 6.14
N ASN A 33 8.83 -1.95 6.37
CA ASN A 33 9.33 -2.32 7.69
C ASN A 33 9.23 -1.16 8.69
N LYS A 34 9.57 0.06 8.27
CA LYS A 34 9.43 1.27 9.10
C LYS A 34 7.98 1.48 9.51
N ILE A 35 7.04 1.44 8.57
CA ILE A 35 5.61 1.58 8.83
C ILE A 35 5.13 0.51 9.83
N VAL A 36 5.48 -0.76 9.62
CA VAL A 36 5.09 -1.87 10.51
C VAL A 36 5.66 -1.68 11.92
N LEU A 37 6.91 -1.23 12.05
CA LEU A 37 7.53 -0.95 13.35
C LEU A 37 6.81 0.18 14.09
N GLU A 38 6.51 1.28 13.39
CA GLU A 38 5.78 2.40 13.97
C GLU A 38 4.36 2.01 14.39
N MET A 39 3.66 1.23 13.55
CA MET A 39 2.35 0.68 13.89
C MET A 39 2.40 -0.18 15.14
N THR A 40 3.39 -1.09 15.21
CA THR A 40 3.56 -2.00 16.35
C THR A 40 3.81 -1.23 17.64
N GLN A 41 4.67 -0.21 17.61
CA GLN A 41 4.95 0.66 18.76
C GLN A 41 3.69 1.40 19.23
N GLU A 42 2.93 1.96 18.30
CA GLU A 42 1.71 2.70 18.61
C GLU A 42 0.62 1.77 19.18
N LEU A 43 0.37 0.62 18.56
CA LEU A 43 -0.61 -0.37 19.05
C LEU A 43 -0.22 -0.89 20.44
N MET A 44 1.05 -1.21 20.67
CA MET A 44 1.53 -1.56 22.01
C MET A 44 1.23 -0.44 23.00
N SER A 45 1.53 0.82 22.67
CA SER A 45 1.26 1.95 23.58
C SER A 45 -0.22 2.09 23.95
N GLN A 46 -1.12 1.86 22.99
CA GLN A 46 -2.57 2.00 23.16
C GLN A 46 -3.17 0.82 23.95
N HIS A 47 -2.67 -0.39 23.73
CA HIS A 47 -3.25 -1.63 24.27
C HIS A 47 -2.54 -2.18 25.52
N ASN A 48 -1.31 -1.72 25.83
CA ASN A 48 -0.56 -2.12 27.02
C ASN A 48 -1.28 -1.81 28.35
N THR A 49 -2.28 -0.92 28.35
CA THR A 49 -3.03 -0.54 29.56
C THR A 49 -4.26 -1.40 29.82
N ASN A 50 -4.81 -2.05 28.78
CA ASN A 50 -6.14 -2.68 28.84
C ASN A 50 -6.15 -4.18 28.51
N GLY A 51 -5.01 -4.75 28.07
CA GLY A 51 -4.85 -6.19 27.81
C GLY A 51 -5.70 -6.76 26.67
N LYS A 52 -6.34 -5.90 25.88
CA LYS A 52 -7.13 -6.28 24.71
C LYS A 52 -6.25 -6.19 23.48
N GLU A 53 -6.27 -7.21 22.63
CA GLU A 53 -5.66 -7.14 21.30
C GLU A 53 -6.38 -6.07 20.44
N PRO A 54 -5.66 -5.39 19.54
CA PRO A 54 -6.27 -4.49 18.58
C PRO A 54 -7.18 -5.25 17.62
N SER A 55 -8.29 -4.63 17.24
CA SER A 55 -9.17 -5.13 16.19
C SER A 55 -8.58 -4.92 14.79
N ASP A 56 -9.03 -5.71 13.81
CA ASP A 56 -8.60 -5.59 12.42
C ASP A 56 -8.89 -4.18 11.86
N GLU A 57 -9.99 -3.56 12.28
CA GLU A 57 -10.37 -2.18 11.94
C GLU A 57 -9.37 -1.15 12.51
N GLU A 58 -8.93 -1.32 13.76
CA GLU A 58 -7.91 -0.47 14.39
C GLU A 58 -6.56 -0.60 13.68
N VAL A 59 -6.16 -1.83 13.34
CA VAL A 59 -4.92 -2.10 12.59
C VAL A 59 -5.00 -1.47 11.19
N GLY A 60 -6.10 -1.66 10.48
CA GLY A 60 -6.30 -1.13 9.13
C GLY A 60 -6.30 0.40 9.09
N ARG A 61 -7.00 1.07 10.02
CA ARG A 61 -6.98 2.54 10.14
C ARG A 61 -5.59 3.05 10.45
N LEU A 62 -4.87 2.40 11.36
CA LEU A 62 -3.51 2.82 11.71
C LEU A 62 -2.55 2.64 10.53
N PHE A 63 -2.68 1.56 9.77
CA PHE A 63 -1.91 1.35 8.55
C PHE A 63 -2.12 2.50 7.55
N LEU A 64 -3.38 2.85 7.25
CA LEU A 64 -3.69 3.94 6.33
C LEU A 64 -3.17 5.28 6.83
N LYS A 65 -3.33 5.56 8.12
CA LYS A 65 -2.76 6.76 8.74
C LYS A 65 -1.24 6.82 8.52
N LYS A 66 -0.53 5.70 8.72
CA LYS A 66 0.92 5.63 8.50
C LYS A 66 1.30 5.77 7.03
N MET A 67 0.52 5.21 6.11
CA MET A 67 0.72 5.44 4.67
C MET A 67 0.58 6.93 4.30
N HIS A 68 -0.38 7.66 4.88
CA HIS A 68 -0.47 9.11 4.71
C HIS A 68 0.71 9.85 5.36
N ASP A 69 1.09 9.51 6.60
CA ASP A 69 2.22 10.11 7.31
C ASP A 69 3.54 9.98 6.51
N HIS A 70 3.69 8.88 5.76
CA HIS A 70 4.85 8.58 4.93
C HIS A 70 4.62 8.80 3.43
N LEU A 71 3.60 9.55 3.01
CA LEU A 71 3.26 9.74 1.60
C LEU A 71 4.44 10.28 0.77
N GLY A 72 5.30 11.11 1.35
CA GLY A 72 6.52 11.59 0.69
C GLY A 72 7.49 10.46 0.34
N GLU A 73 7.82 9.61 1.31
CA GLU A 73 8.69 8.44 1.12
C GLU A 73 8.03 7.43 0.17
N PHE A 74 6.71 7.27 0.25
CA PHE A 74 5.96 6.42 -0.68
C PHE A 74 6.08 6.91 -2.12
N ARG A 75 5.94 8.21 -2.37
CA ARG A 75 6.11 8.81 -3.71
C ARG A 75 7.52 8.62 -4.24
N GLU A 76 8.53 8.73 -3.38
CA GLU A 76 9.93 8.47 -3.75
C GLU A 76 10.12 7.01 -4.18
N THR A 77 9.59 6.05 -3.42
CA THR A 77 9.59 4.63 -3.80
C THR A 77 8.89 4.41 -5.15
N MET A 78 7.68 4.95 -5.34
CA MET A 78 6.95 4.81 -6.61
C MET A 78 7.70 5.42 -7.80
N HIS A 79 8.43 6.52 -7.58
CA HIS A 79 9.27 7.13 -8.60
C HIS A 79 10.44 6.21 -8.97
N GLU A 80 11.09 5.62 -7.99
CA GLU A 80 12.19 4.68 -8.21
C GLU A 80 11.71 3.41 -8.93
N ASP A 81 10.55 2.86 -8.53
CA ASP A 81 9.91 1.72 -9.20
C ASP A 81 9.60 2.04 -10.67
N CYS A 82 9.06 3.23 -10.94
CA CYS A 82 8.82 3.68 -12.31
C CYS A 82 10.13 3.76 -13.10
N VAL A 83 11.20 4.32 -12.53
CA VAL A 83 12.49 4.44 -13.22
C VAL A 83 13.13 3.07 -13.46
N GLN A 84 12.92 2.13 -12.55
CA GLN A 84 13.35 0.74 -12.71
C GLN A 84 12.60 0.04 -13.84
N GLU A 85 11.29 0.26 -13.95
CA GLU A 85 10.44 -0.34 -14.98
C GLU A 85 10.70 0.27 -16.36
N TYR A 86 10.64 1.60 -16.49
CA TYR A 86 10.72 2.30 -17.77
C TYR A 86 12.15 2.66 -18.20
N GLY A 87 13.11 2.58 -17.28
CA GLY A 87 14.52 2.90 -17.52
C GLY A 87 14.93 4.32 -17.13
N LYS A 88 16.23 4.50 -16.85
CA LYS A 88 16.83 5.77 -16.41
C LYS A 88 16.66 6.92 -17.41
N ASP A 89 16.49 6.64 -18.69
CA ASP A 89 16.21 7.67 -19.70
C ASP A 89 14.79 8.25 -19.58
N LYS A 90 13.91 7.62 -18.79
CA LYS A 90 12.53 8.03 -18.51
C LYS A 90 12.35 8.75 -17.17
N GLU A 91 13.44 9.12 -16.50
CA GLU A 91 13.45 9.83 -15.20
C GLU A 91 12.46 11.01 -15.13
N SER A 92 12.46 11.88 -16.14
CA SER A 92 11.59 13.06 -16.16
C SER A 92 10.11 12.69 -16.33
N GLN A 93 9.82 11.64 -17.08
CA GLN A 93 8.47 11.13 -17.31
C GLN A 93 7.95 10.41 -16.07
N CYS A 94 8.79 9.62 -15.40
CA CYS A 94 8.47 9.00 -14.11
C CYS A 94 8.17 10.04 -13.05
N LYS A 95 9.01 11.08 -12.92
CA LYS A 95 8.77 12.19 -12.00
C LYS A 95 7.45 12.93 -12.30
N CYS A 96 7.09 13.04 -13.59
CA CYS A 96 5.81 13.60 -14.00
C CYS A 96 4.64 12.71 -13.58
N ALA A 97 4.73 11.42 -13.86
CA ALA A 97 3.65 10.47 -13.60
C ALA A 97 3.41 10.34 -12.10
N THR A 98 4.42 9.96 -11.33
CA THR A 98 4.33 9.79 -9.87
C THR A 98 4.03 11.10 -9.13
N GLY A 99 4.40 12.24 -9.71
CA GLY A 99 4.00 13.55 -9.18
C GLY A 99 2.51 13.89 -9.37
N LYS A 100 1.81 13.23 -10.30
CA LYS A 100 0.41 13.50 -10.66
C LYS A 100 -0.57 12.41 -10.25
N LEU A 101 -0.10 11.23 -9.84
CA LEU A 101 -0.97 10.16 -9.36
C LEU A 101 -1.76 10.61 -8.13
N ASP A 102 -3.02 10.20 -8.08
CA ASP A 102 -3.94 10.52 -6.99
C ASP A 102 -3.86 9.46 -5.89
N TYR A 103 -2.76 9.49 -5.12
CA TYR A 103 -2.53 8.56 -4.01
C TYR A 103 -3.62 8.63 -2.95
N GLU A 104 -4.20 9.81 -2.74
CA GLU A 104 -5.27 10.02 -1.77
C GLU A 104 -6.54 9.26 -2.19
N ALA A 105 -6.88 9.24 -3.49
CA ALA A 105 -7.97 8.40 -3.99
C ALA A 105 -7.69 6.90 -3.79
N SER A 106 -6.45 6.44 -4.03
CA SER A 106 -6.05 5.05 -3.78
C SER A 106 -6.13 4.69 -2.29
N PHE A 107 -5.71 5.59 -1.41
CA PHE A 107 -5.78 5.39 0.04
C PHE A 107 -7.23 5.40 0.54
N ALA A 108 -8.09 6.26 0.00
CA ALA A 108 -9.52 6.28 0.30
C ALA A 108 -10.24 5.00 -0.17
N LEU A 109 -9.83 4.41 -1.30
CA LEU A 109 -10.35 3.12 -1.74
C LEU A 109 -9.96 2.01 -0.76
N MET A 110 -8.69 1.97 -0.32
CA MET A 110 -8.25 1.02 0.70
C MET A 110 -9.01 1.21 2.02
N GLU A 111 -9.31 2.44 2.43
CA GLU A 111 -10.14 2.70 3.60
C GLU A 111 -11.54 2.11 3.47
N LYS A 112 -12.16 2.24 2.29
CA LYS A 112 -13.47 1.65 2.03
C LYS A 112 -13.44 0.13 2.08
N GLN A 113 -12.37 -0.50 1.56
CA GLN A 113 -12.20 -1.94 1.65
C GLN A 113 -12.12 -2.42 3.11
N LEU A 114 -11.46 -1.66 3.98
CA LEU A 114 -11.36 -1.96 5.42
C LEU A 114 -12.65 -1.72 6.20
N ASN A 115 -13.56 -0.88 5.70
CA ASN A 115 -14.85 -0.58 6.33
C ASN A 115 -16.03 -1.32 5.66
N ASP A 116 -15.78 -2.51 5.11
CA ASP A 116 -16.79 -3.41 4.52
C ASP A 116 -17.64 -2.78 3.39
N ALA A 117 -17.08 -1.85 2.60
CA ALA A 117 -17.77 -1.33 1.42
C ALA A 117 -18.13 -2.44 0.43
N SER A 118 -19.22 -2.27 -0.31
CA SER A 118 -19.70 -3.33 -1.19
C SER A 118 -18.71 -3.59 -2.34
N PRO A 119 -18.57 -4.84 -2.82
CA PRO A 119 -17.70 -5.15 -3.96
C PRO A 119 -18.01 -4.30 -5.21
N ALA A 120 -19.28 -3.94 -5.42
CA ALA A 120 -19.69 -3.11 -6.54
C ALA A 120 -19.21 -1.66 -6.42
N GLU A 121 -19.17 -1.11 -5.20
CA GLU A 121 -18.60 0.23 -4.95
C GLU A 121 -17.08 0.21 -5.13
N ILE A 122 -16.40 -0.80 -4.59
CA ILE A 122 -14.96 -0.99 -4.75
C ILE A 122 -14.57 -1.13 -6.23
N GLU A 123 -15.28 -1.96 -6.99
CA GLU A 123 -15.03 -2.16 -8.42
C GLU A 123 -15.22 -0.85 -9.22
N LYS A 124 -16.28 -0.10 -8.91
CA LYS A 124 -16.57 1.16 -9.59
C LYS A 124 -15.46 2.20 -9.34
N GLU A 125 -15.01 2.33 -8.10
CA GLU A 125 -13.98 3.30 -7.72
C GLU A 125 -12.59 2.89 -8.19
N SER A 126 -12.25 1.59 -8.09
CA SER A 126 -11.03 1.04 -8.65
C SER A 126 -10.91 1.33 -10.14
N LYS A 127 -11.97 1.10 -10.93
CA LYS A 127 -11.98 1.44 -12.37
C LYS A 127 -11.77 2.94 -12.63
N ALA A 128 -12.28 3.81 -11.76
CA ALA A 128 -12.08 5.25 -11.89
C ALA A 128 -10.62 5.63 -11.60
N ILE A 129 -10.00 5.02 -10.58
CA ILE A 129 -8.59 5.20 -10.24
C ILE A 129 -7.72 4.70 -11.39
N ILE A 130 -7.87 3.45 -11.85
CA ILE A 130 -7.09 2.87 -12.96
C ILE A 130 -7.20 3.75 -14.22
N LYS A 131 -8.41 4.23 -14.55
CA LYS A 131 -8.60 5.14 -15.68
C LYS A 131 -7.82 6.45 -15.51
N ASN A 132 -7.78 7.00 -14.31
CA ASN A 132 -7.02 8.22 -14.00
C ASN A 132 -5.51 7.96 -14.06
N GLU A 133 -5.04 6.86 -13.48
CA GLU A 133 -3.62 6.47 -13.53
C GLU A 133 -3.16 6.32 -14.98
N LYS A 134 -3.90 5.56 -15.80
CA LYS A 134 -3.61 5.42 -17.22
C LYS A 134 -3.49 6.78 -17.92
N ALA A 135 -4.45 7.68 -17.70
CA ALA A 135 -4.42 9.02 -18.28
C ALA A 135 -3.20 9.83 -17.80
N VAL A 136 -2.79 9.68 -16.54
CA VAL A 136 -1.59 10.32 -16.00
C VAL A 136 -0.33 9.82 -16.70
N TYR A 137 -0.13 8.49 -16.78
CA TYR A 137 1.04 7.89 -17.44
C TYR A 137 1.13 8.33 -18.91
N GLU A 138 0.02 8.20 -19.65
CA GLU A 138 -0.05 8.62 -21.06
C GLU A 138 0.24 10.13 -21.21
N SER A 139 -0.30 10.98 -20.33
CA SER A 139 -0.04 12.43 -20.37
C SER A 139 1.41 12.81 -20.06
N CYS A 140 2.13 11.94 -19.35
CA CYS A 140 3.54 12.10 -19.03
C CYS A 140 4.47 11.41 -20.05
N GLY A 141 3.90 10.83 -21.12
CA GLY A 141 4.67 10.19 -22.18
C GLY A 141 5.21 8.81 -21.81
N LEU A 142 4.56 8.13 -20.86
CA LEU A 142 4.78 6.73 -20.54
C LEU A 142 3.63 5.90 -21.12
N GLU A 143 3.94 4.67 -21.55
CA GLU A 143 2.90 3.66 -21.72
C GLU A 143 2.34 3.30 -20.35
N TYR A 144 1.10 2.84 -20.25
CA TYR A 144 0.56 2.31 -18.99
C TYR A 144 0.61 0.78 -19.05
N HIS A 145 1.34 0.17 -18.13
CA HIS A 145 1.34 -1.28 -17.95
C HIS A 145 0.30 -1.64 -16.88
N GLU A 146 -0.81 -2.22 -17.32
CA GLU A 146 -1.81 -2.77 -16.41
C GLU A 146 -1.22 -4.05 -15.82
N GLU A 147 -1.08 -4.14 -14.49
CA GLU A 147 -0.67 -5.37 -13.83
C GLU A 147 -1.74 -6.44 -14.08
N THR A 148 -1.48 -7.33 -15.04
CA THR A 148 -2.31 -8.53 -15.25
C THR A 148 -1.91 -9.59 -14.24
N GLU A 149 -2.84 -9.97 -13.36
CA GLU A 149 -2.74 -11.13 -12.45
C GLU A 149 -2.40 -12.45 -13.16
#